data_AF-A0A139HGU7-F1
#
_entry.id   AF-A0A139HGU7-F1
#
_cell.length_a   1.000
_cell.length_b   1.000
_cell.length_c   1.000
_cell.angle_alpha   90.00
_cell.angle_beta   90.00
_cell.angle_gamma   90.00
#
_symmetry.space_group_name_H-M   'P 1'
#
loop_
_entity.id
_entity.type
_entity.pdbx_description
1 polymer ?
#
loop_
_entity_poly.entity_id
_entity_poly.type
_entity_poly.pdbx_seq_one_letter_code
_entity_poly.pdbx_strand_id
1 'polypeptide(L)'
;MADTDVAAILRGMMQSGNWNTDFKVAALGHTFDVHKSVVCEASPFFKAACEKDWREAKSGIIELPEDAAVVQELLNHCYGIREWGLHKCSHQCKFAPIDGECIVQDLRTLIAAEKYQMDDLRDDVQEALLMFFGDQYRMFYVTIGIWIYQEERRYALPSIVVSTVVQGIAIRMQSILHDDYDYEVLSACPDLLRDVFREVAIHSSTVRKDMVWMEPDYLIGY
;
A
#
# COMPACT_ATOMS: atom_id res chain seq x y z
N MET A 1 25.82 7.80 -29.74
CA MET A 1 25.04 6.57 -29.57
C MET A 1 23.84 6.98 -28.74
N ALA A 2 22.65 7.02 -29.33
CA ALA A 2 21.45 7.47 -28.62
C ALA A 2 21.22 6.50 -27.47
N ASP A 3 21.21 7.02 -26.25
CA ASP A 3 20.89 6.26 -25.05
C ASP A 3 19.46 5.74 -25.25
N THR A 4 19.36 4.46 -25.57
CA THR A 4 18.07 3.84 -25.86
C THR A 4 17.43 3.61 -24.51
N ASP A 5 16.36 4.34 -24.23
CA ASP A 5 15.62 4.20 -22.98
C ASP A 5 15.00 2.80 -22.91
N VAL A 6 15.70 1.90 -22.22
CA VAL A 6 15.29 0.50 -22.01
C VAL A 6 13.91 0.45 -21.34
N ALA A 7 13.60 1.39 -20.46
CA ALA A 7 12.30 1.47 -19.80
C ALA A 7 11.20 1.83 -20.81
N ALA A 8 11.46 2.71 -21.77
CA ALA A 8 10.51 3.00 -22.84
C ALA A 8 10.23 1.77 -23.73
N ILE A 9 11.25 0.94 -24.00
CA ILE A 9 11.09 -0.31 -24.76
C ILE A 9 10.23 -1.32 -23.98
N LEU A 10 10.59 -1.61 -22.72
CA LEU A 10 9.86 -2.57 -21.88
C LEU A 10 8.40 -2.12 -21.66
N ARG A 11 8.19 -0.82 -21.49
CA ARG A 11 6.84 -0.24 -21.44
C ARG A 11 6.05 -0.49 -22.73
N GLY A 12 6.68 -0.30 -23.89
CA GLY A 12 6.07 -0.62 -25.18
C GLY A 12 5.69 -2.10 -25.31
N MET A 13 6.55 -2.99 -24.81
CA MET A 13 6.30 -4.45 -24.71
C MET A 13 5.05 -4.77 -23.90
N MET A 14 4.91 -4.18 -22.71
CA MET A 14 3.73 -4.39 -21.87
C MET A 14 2.45 -3.81 -22.49
N GLN A 15 2.50 -2.58 -23.01
CA GLN A 15 1.29 -1.87 -23.45
C GLN A 15 0.69 -2.41 -24.75
N SER A 16 1.54 -2.87 -25.67
CA SER A 16 1.05 -3.33 -26.96
C SER A 16 0.78 -4.83 -27.02
N GLY A 17 1.28 -5.62 -26.06
CA GLY A 17 1.18 -7.08 -26.07
C GLY A 17 1.82 -7.73 -27.30
N ASN A 18 2.58 -6.97 -28.09
CA ASN A 18 3.23 -7.45 -29.30
C ASN A 18 4.51 -8.24 -28.96
N TRP A 19 5.09 -8.90 -29.96
CA TRP A 19 6.35 -9.67 -29.88
C TRP A 19 6.26 -10.96 -29.02
N ASN A 20 5.70 -12.04 -29.58
CA ASN A 20 5.78 -13.42 -29.06
C ASN A 20 5.72 -13.53 -27.52
N THR A 21 4.63 -13.04 -26.91
CA THR A 21 4.34 -13.35 -25.50
C THR A 21 4.24 -14.87 -25.34
N ASP A 22 4.97 -15.40 -24.37
CA ASP A 22 5.17 -16.83 -24.13
C ASP A 22 4.57 -17.28 -22.79
N PHE A 23 3.92 -16.35 -22.09
CA PHE A 23 3.30 -16.61 -20.79
C PHE A 23 2.05 -15.74 -20.58
N LYS A 24 1.08 -16.28 -19.83
CA LYS A 24 -0.17 -15.59 -19.48
C LYS A 24 -0.31 -15.50 -17.97
N VAL A 25 -0.70 -14.35 -17.47
CA VAL A 25 -1.13 -14.15 -16.08
C VAL A 25 -2.62 -13.86 -16.08
N ALA A 26 -3.41 -14.70 -15.42
CA ALA A 26 -4.85 -14.52 -15.29
C ALA A 26 -5.21 -13.99 -13.91
N ALA A 27 -6.12 -13.02 -13.86
CA ALA A 27 -6.62 -12.37 -12.66
C ALA A 27 -8.12 -12.12 -12.85
N LEU A 28 -8.98 -12.65 -11.97
CA LEU A 28 -10.44 -12.55 -11.98
C LEU A 28 -11.08 -11.95 -13.25
N GLY A 29 -11.24 -12.77 -14.30
CA GLY A 29 -11.92 -12.39 -15.55
C GLY A 29 -11.07 -11.59 -16.55
N HIS A 30 -9.80 -11.37 -16.26
CA HIS A 30 -8.82 -10.72 -17.13
C HIS A 30 -7.58 -11.59 -17.33
N THR A 31 -6.97 -11.51 -18.51
CA THR A 31 -5.74 -12.24 -18.84
C THR A 31 -4.75 -11.28 -19.45
N PHE A 32 -3.54 -11.25 -18.90
CA PHE A 32 -2.42 -10.46 -19.36
C PHE A 32 -1.45 -11.35 -20.12
N ASP A 33 -1.15 -10.98 -21.37
CA ASP A 33 -0.09 -11.60 -22.15
C ASP A 33 1.25 -10.95 -21.77
N VAL A 34 2.21 -11.76 -21.32
CA VAL A 34 3.49 -11.27 -20.77
C VAL A 34 4.67 -12.07 -21.31
N HIS A 35 5.88 -11.55 -21.05
CA HIS A 35 7.14 -12.17 -21.43
C HIS A 35 7.74 -12.86 -20.20
N LYS A 36 7.91 -14.18 -20.28
CA LYS A 36 8.45 -15.02 -19.21
C LYS A 36 9.81 -14.52 -18.72
N SER A 37 10.67 -14.14 -19.65
CA SER A 37 12.02 -13.59 -19.37
C SER A 37 11.99 -12.30 -18.56
N VAL A 38 10.94 -11.49 -18.66
CA VAL A 38 10.81 -10.25 -17.90
C VAL A 38 10.25 -10.55 -16.51
N VAL A 39 9.12 -11.25 -16.42
CA VAL A 39 8.44 -11.48 -15.14
C VAL A 39 9.21 -12.42 -14.20
N CYS A 40 9.95 -13.41 -14.74
CA CYS A 40 10.77 -14.31 -13.92
C CYS A 40 12.03 -13.63 -13.36
N GLU A 41 12.60 -12.66 -14.08
CA GLU A 41 13.74 -11.90 -13.55
C GLU A 41 13.29 -10.87 -12.50
N ALA A 42 12.07 -10.36 -12.62
CA ALA A 42 11.51 -9.39 -11.68
C ALA A 42 10.92 -10.00 -10.40
N SER A 43 10.60 -11.30 -10.37
CA SER A 43 9.96 -11.95 -9.22
C SER A 43 10.44 -13.41 -9.07
N PRO A 44 11.02 -13.77 -7.91
CA PRO A 44 11.36 -15.14 -7.61
C PRO A 44 10.13 -16.07 -7.56
N PHE A 45 8.95 -15.55 -7.22
CA PHE A 45 7.70 -16.31 -7.30
C PHE A 45 7.38 -16.71 -8.74
N PHE A 46 7.37 -15.75 -9.67
CA PHE A 46 7.11 -16.06 -11.08
C PHE A 46 8.17 -17.00 -11.64
N LYS A 47 9.45 -16.80 -11.29
CA LYS A 47 10.55 -17.71 -11.63
C LYS A 47 10.27 -19.13 -11.17
N ALA A 48 9.93 -19.32 -9.89
CA ALA A 48 9.66 -20.63 -9.33
C ALA A 48 8.43 -21.32 -9.94
N ALA A 49 7.39 -20.56 -10.30
CA ALA A 49 6.20 -21.09 -10.96
C ALA A 49 6.47 -21.45 -12.44
N CYS A 50 7.39 -20.73 -13.06
CA CYS A 50 7.80 -20.90 -14.46
C CYS A 50 8.89 -21.94 -14.67
N GLU A 51 9.65 -22.27 -13.63
CA GLU A 51 10.66 -23.30 -13.58
C GLU A 51 10.06 -24.62 -13.08
N LYS A 52 10.66 -25.76 -13.46
CA LYS A 52 10.28 -27.13 -13.04
C LYS A 52 9.00 -27.67 -13.73
N ASP A 53 8.48 -28.76 -13.18
CA ASP A 53 7.38 -29.59 -13.70
C ASP A 53 5.98 -29.13 -13.25
N TRP A 54 5.85 -27.92 -12.73
CA TRP A 54 4.60 -27.34 -12.27
C TRP A 54 3.59 -27.17 -13.42
N ARG A 55 2.31 -27.06 -13.07
CA ARG A 55 1.22 -26.95 -14.06
C ARG A 55 1.44 -25.71 -14.92
N GLU A 56 1.82 -24.62 -14.30
CA GLU A 56 2.02 -23.28 -14.87
C GLU A 56 3.13 -23.29 -15.92
N ALA A 57 4.24 -23.98 -15.64
CA ALA A 57 5.34 -24.16 -16.57
C ALA A 57 4.93 -24.94 -17.84
N LYS A 58 3.96 -25.85 -17.72
CA LYS A 58 3.43 -26.67 -18.83
C LYS A 58 2.28 -25.99 -19.57
N SER A 59 1.40 -25.30 -18.85
CA SER A 59 0.21 -24.65 -19.41
C SER A 59 0.51 -23.28 -19.99
N GLY A 60 1.63 -22.65 -19.60
CA GLY A 60 1.97 -21.29 -20.01
C GLY A 60 1.03 -20.23 -19.41
N ILE A 61 0.30 -20.60 -18.35
CA ILE A 61 -0.66 -19.71 -17.67
C ILE A 61 -0.57 -19.90 -16.16
N ILE A 62 -0.55 -18.79 -15.43
CA ILE A 62 -0.70 -18.73 -13.98
C ILE A 62 -1.96 -17.95 -13.61
N GLU A 63 -2.73 -18.48 -12.66
CA GLU A 63 -3.93 -17.83 -12.14
C GLU A 63 -3.62 -17.22 -10.77
N LEU A 64 -3.81 -15.92 -10.64
CA LEU A 64 -3.63 -15.17 -9.41
C LEU A 64 -5.00 -14.81 -8.82
N PRO A 65 -5.18 -14.91 -7.49
CA PRO A 65 -6.45 -14.61 -6.85
C PRO A 65 -6.75 -13.10 -6.71
N GLU A 66 -5.76 -12.23 -6.96
CA GLU A 66 -5.92 -10.79 -6.86
C GLU A 66 -6.76 -10.21 -7.99
N ASP A 67 -7.28 -9.01 -7.76
CA ASP A 67 -8.00 -8.24 -8.78
C ASP A 67 -7.06 -7.86 -9.93
N ALA A 68 -7.64 -7.70 -11.13
CA ALA A 68 -6.90 -7.33 -12.33
C ALA A 68 -6.10 -6.03 -12.16
N ALA A 69 -6.59 -5.07 -11.37
CA ALA A 69 -5.86 -3.82 -11.09
C ALA A 69 -4.55 -4.07 -10.31
N VAL A 70 -4.59 -4.91 -9.28
CA VAL A 70 -3.39 -5.29 -8.50
C VAL A 70 -2.41 -6.04 -9.39
N VAL A 71 -2.89 -7.02 -10.16
CA VAL A 71 -2.01 -7.78 -11.06
C VAL A 71 -1.40 -6.88 -12.15
N GLN A 72 -2.16 -5.93 -12.68
CA GLN A 72 -1.63 -4.95 -13.62
C GLN A 72 -0.51 -4.10 -13.00
N GLU A 73 -0.58 -3.76 -11.72
CA GLU A 73 0.48 -3.02 -11.00
C GLU A 73 1.74 -3.87 -10.77
N LEU A 74 1.58 -5.13 -10.35
CA LEU A 74 2.70 -6.08 -10.25
C LEU A 74 3.41 -6.22 -11.60
N LEU A 75 2.64 -6.40 -12.67
CA LEU A 75 3.19 -6.53 -14.01
C LEU A 75 3.85 -5.24 -14.47
N ASN A 76 3.22 -4.08 -14.27
CA ASN A 76 3.82 -2.78 -14.59
C ASN A 76 5.19 -2.61 -13.94
N HIS A 77 5.33 -3.01 -12.67
CA HIS A 77 6.61 -3.01 -11.99
C HIS A 77 7.66 -3.90 -12.68
N CYS A 78 7.30 -5.11 -13.11
CA CYS A 78 8.21 -5.99 -13.88
C CYS A 78 8.78 -5.31 -15.15
N TYR A 79 8.01 -4.41 -15.77
CA TYR A 79 8.44 -3.67 -16.96
C TYR A 79 8.99 -2.27 -16.66
N GLY A 80 9.23 -1.93 -15.39
CA GLY A 80 9.77 -0.63 -14.97
C GLY A 80 8.77 0.54 -15.09
N ILE A 81 7.47 0.25 -15.14
CA ILE A 81 6.40 1.26 -15.24
C ILE A 81 5.96 1.67 -13.81
N ARG A 82 6.15 2.96 -13.47
CA ARG A 82 5.84 3.53 -12.15
C ARG A 82 4.64 4.51 -12.15
N GLU A 83 3.71 4.35 -13.08
CA GLU A 83 2.55 5.26 -13.27
C GLU A 83 1.22 4.66 -12.77
N TRP A 84 1.17 4.32 -11.48
CA TRP A 84 -0.01 3.66 -10.85
C TRP A 84 -0.22 4.16 -9.42
N GLY A 85 -1.36 3.81 -8.79
CA GLY A 85 -1.63 4.15 -7.39
C GLY A 85 -1.47 5.64 -7.01
N LEU A 86 -0.99 5.88 -5.78
CA LEU A 86 -0.60 7.19 -5.28
C LEU A 86 0.53 7.85 -6.10
N HIS A 87 1.38 7.06 -6.78
CA HIS A 87 2.37 7.58 -7.72
C HIS A 87 1.71 8.26 -8.94
N LYS A 88 0.64 7.68 -9.49
CA LYS A 88 -0.13 8.29 -10.57
C LYS A 88 -0.81 9.58 -10.11
N CYS A 89 -1.44 9.55 -8.94
CA CYS A 89 -2.12 10.72 -8.37
C CYS A 89 -1.16 11.90 -8.14
N SER A 90 0.04 11.62 -7.60
CA SER A 90 1.06 12.65 -7.31
C SER A 90 1.70 13.26 -8.57
N HIS A 91 1.93 12.46 -9.62
CA HIS A 91 2.57 12.93 -10.85
C HIS A 91 1.60 13.60 -11.85
N GLN A 92 0.38 13.08 -12.03
CA GLN A 92 -0.56 13.61 -13.02
C GLN A 92 -1.48 14.70 -12.47
N CYS A 93 -1.71 14.78 -11.16
CA CYS A 93 -2.69 15.69 -10.60
C CYS A 93 -2.31 16.20 -9.20
N LYS A 94 -1.49 17.24 -9.12
CA LYS A 94 -1.24 17.99 -7.86
C LYS A 94 -2.53 18.53 -7.20
N PHE A 95 -3.66 18.55 -7.92
CA PHE A 95 -4.93 19.12 -7.48
C PHE A 95 -6.13 18.15 -7.55
N ALA A 96 -5.97 16.92 -8.04
CA ALA A 96 -7.09 15.98 -8.00
C ALA A 96 -7.17 15.39 -6.58
N PRO A 97 -8.37 15.34 -5.98
CA PRO A 97 -8.56 14.66 -4.71
C PRO A 97 -8.17 13.18 -4.90
N ILE A 98 -7.24 12.70 -4.08
CA ILE A 98 -6.96 11.27 -3.98
C ILE A 98 -8.20 10.62 -3.37
N ASP A 99 -8.78 9.65 -4.08
CA ASP A 99 -9.88 8.87 -3.56
C ASP A 99 -9.38 7.77 -2.62
N GLY A 100 -10.27 7.28 -1.74
CA GLY A 100 -9.94 6.19 -0.84
C GLY A 100 -9.62 4.88 -1.57
N GLU A 101 -10.11 4.70 -2.80
CA GLU A 101 -9.88 3.49 -3.58
C GLU A 101 -8.43 3.37 -4.04
N CYS A 102 -7.77 4.47 -4.41
CA CYS A 102 -6.35 4.50 -4.75
C CYS A 102 -5.49 4.04 -3.56
N ILE A 103 -5.85 4.43 -2.35
CA ILE A 103 -5.13 4.03 -1.12
C ILE A 103 -5.35 2.54 -0.85
N VAL A 104 -6.59 2.07 -0.98
CA VAL A 104 -6.94 0.66 -0.80
C VAL A 104 -6.24 -0.21 -1.85
N GLN A 105 -6.18 0.24 -3.09
CA GLN A 105 -5.45 -0.40 -4.17
C GLN A 105 -3.96 -0.53 -3.83
N ASP A 106 -3.31 0.54 -3.38
CA ASP A 106 -1.90 0.49 -2.95
C ASP A 106 -1.68 -0.45 -1.76
N LEU A 107 -2.59 -0.50 -0.80
CA LEU A 107 -2.52 -1.45 0.31
C LEU A 107 -2.66 -2.92 -0.17
N ARG A 108 -3.55 -3.19 -1.13
CA ARG A 108 -3.67 -4.52 -1.76
C ARG A 108 -2.39 -4.87 -2.51
N THR A 109 -1.82 -3.92 -3.23
CA THR A 109 -0.56 -4.11 -3.98
C THR A 109 0.62 -4.32 -3.05
N LEU A 110 0.66 -3.67 -1.89
CA LEU A 110 1.68 -3.91 -0.88
C LEU A 110 1.64 -5.36 -0.36
N ILE A 111 0.44 -5.88 -0.05
CA ILE A 111 0.24 -7.27 0.36
C ILE A 111 0.67 -8.23 -0.76
N ALA A 112 0.27 -7.93 -2.01
CA ALA A 112 0.61 -8.76 -3.15
C ALA A 112 2.11 -8.75 -3.46
N ALA A 113 2.78 -7.60 -3.36
CA ALA A 113 4.21 -7.47 -3.59
C ALA A 113 5.02 -8.34 -2.61
N GLU A 114 4.64 -8.36 -1.32
CA GLU A 114 5.24 -9.26 -0.33
C GLU A 114 4.98 -10.73 -0.70
N LYS A 115 3.73 -11.08 -1.02
CA LYS A 115 3.34 -12.45 -1.41
C LYS A 115 4.12 -12.96 -2.63
N TYR A 116 4.39 -12.08 -3.59
CA TYR A 116 5.08 -12.40 -4.84
C TYR A 116 6.57 -12.04 -4.83
N GLN A 117 7.12 -11.73 -3.64
CA GLN A 117 8.55 -11.52 -3.43
C GLN A 117 9.12 -10.42 -4.33
N MET A 118 8.40 -9.30 -4.42
CA MET A 118 8.75 -8.11 -5.21
C MET A 118 9.17 -6.99 -4.26
N ASP A 119 10.35 -7.15 -3.63
CA ASP A 119 10.83 -6.27 -2.56
C ASP A 119 10.89 -4.80 -2.97
N ASP A 120 11.41 -4.50 -4.17
CA ASP A 120 11.51 -3.13 -4.68
C ASP A 120 10.12 -2.47 -4.82
N LEU A 121 9.13 -3.22 -5.32
CA LEU A 121 7.75 -2.75 -5.41
C LEU A 121 7.16 -2.51 -4.02
N ARG A 122 7.36 -3.47 -3.10
CA ARG A 122 6.87 -3.35 -1.72
C ARG A 122 7.42 -2.08 -1.08
N ASP A 123 8.72 -1.84 -1.21
CA ASP A 123 9.38 -0.69 -0.59
C ASP A 123 8.91 0.63 -1.22
N ASP A 124 8.80 0.71 -2.55
CA ASP A 124 8.25 1.87 -3.28
C ASP A 124 6.80 2.17 -2.82
N VAL A 125 5.91 1.17 -2.77
CA VAL A 125 4.51 1.32 -2.34
C VAL A 125 4.44 1.77 -0.88
N GLN A 126 5.23 1.14 -0.01
CA GLN A 126 5.27 1.48 1.41
C GLN A 126 5.69 2.93 1.61
N GLU A 127 6.75 3.39 0.92
CA GLU A 127 7.22 4.77 1.01
C GLU A 127 6.12 5.75 0.56
N ALA A 128 5.45 5.46 -0.55
CA ALA A 128 4.35 6.28 -1.05
C ALA A 128 3.19 6.39 -0.04
N LEU A 129 2.80 5.28 0.59
CA LEU A 129 1.77 5.24 1.63
C LEU A 129 2.20 6.02 2.88
N LEU A 130 3.44 5.85 3.35
CA LEU A 130 3.95 6.56 4.53
C LEU A 130 4.04 8.07 4.29
N MET A 131 4.48 8.49 3.10
CA MET A 131 4.45 9.91 2.71
C MET A 131 3.01 10.45 2.68
N PHE A 132 2.05 9.65 2.19
CA PHE A 132 0.64 10.03 2.16
C PHE A 132 0.06 10.19 3.57
N PHE A 133 0.29 9.23 4.47
CA PHE A 133 -0.20 9.28 5.84
C PHE A 133 0.56 10.27 6.73
N GLY A 134 1.76 10.69 6.34
CA GLY A 134 2.46 11.81 6.98
C GLY A 134 1.75 13.16 6.78
N ASP A 135 0.92 13.29 5.73
CA ASP A 135 0.17 14.50 5.42
C ASP A 135 -1.08 14.63 6.32
N GLN A 136 -1.01 15.53 7.29
CA GLN A 136 -2.00 15.68 8.37
C GLN A 136 -3.40 16.16 7.90
N TYR A 137 -3.56 16.50 6.62
CA TYR A 137 -4.80 17.09 6.11
C TYR A 137 -5.77 16.11 5.44
N ARG A 138 -5.48 14.80 5.41
CA ARG A 138 -6.25 13.84 4.58
C ARG A 138 -7.30 13.04 5.38
N MET A 139 -8.52 12.94 4.84
CA MET A 139 -9.75 12.53 5.56
C MET A 139 -10.17 11.04 5.41
N PHE A 140 -9.24 10.08 5.43
CA PHE A 140 -9.60 8.67 5.18
C PHE A 140 -9.16 7.68 6.26
N TYR A 141 -8.62 8.15 7.38
CA TYR A 141 -8.00 7.28 8.39
C TYR A 141 -8.96 6.25 8.99
N VAL A 142 -10.20 6.63 9.30
CA VAL A 142 -11.18 5.69 9.87
C VAL A 142 -11.53 4.61 8.85
N THR A 143 -11.95 4.98 7.64
CA THR A 143 -12.30 4.03 6.58
C THR A 143 -11.14 3.09 6.23
N ILE A 144 -9.92 3.62 6.10
CA ILE A 144 -8.71 2.82 5.84
C ILE A 144 -8.39 1.90 7.02
N GLY A 145 -8.48 2.40 8.26
CA GLY A 145 -8.30 1.60 9.46
C GLY A 145 -9.27 0.42 9.53
N ILE A 146 -10.55 0.66 9.22
CA ILE A 146 -11.56 -0.41 9.15
C ILE A 146 -11.18 -1.44 8.10
N TRP A 147 -10.81 -0.98 6.90
CA TRP A 147 -10.39 -1.88 5.83
C TRP A 147 -9.18 -2.74 6.23
N ILE A 148 -8.19 -2.16 6.92
CA ILE A 148 -6.99 -2.88 7.43
C ILE A 148 -7.38 -3.94 8.47
N TYR A 149 -8.35 -3.66 9.33
CA TYR A 149 -8.72 -4.58 10.42
C TYR A 149 -9.75 -5.64 10.01
N GLN A 150 -10.36 -5.51 8.84
CA GLN A 150 -11.20 -6.54 8.25
C GLN A 150 -10.34 -7.66 7.64
N GLU A 151 -10.89 -8.88 7.62
CA GLU A 151 -10.30 -10.05 6.97
C GLU A 151 -8.82 -10.30 7.34
N GLU A 152 -8.43 -9.97 8.58
CA GLU A 152 -7.08 -10.20 9.11
C GLU A 152 -5.94 -9.48 8.33
N ARG A 153 -6.27 -8.52 7.46
CA ARG A 153 -5.30 -7.82 6.58
C ARG A 153 -4.19 -7.11 7.35
N ARG A 154 -4.45 -6.67 8.59
CA ARG A 154 -3.44 -6.07 9.49
C ARG A 154 -2.20 -6.93 9.70
N TYR A 155 -2.31 -8.25 9.58
CA TYR A 155 -1.17 -9.17 9.76
C TYR A 155 -0.38 -9.41 8.46
N ALA A 156 -0.99 -9.09 7.31
CA ALA A 156 -0.34 -9.18 6.00
C ALA A 156 0.37 -7.86 5.62
N LEU A 157 0.08 -6.77 6.34
CA LEU A 157 0.68 -5.46 6.11
C LEU A 157 1.90 -5.22 7.01
N PRO A 158 2.89 -4.43 6.53
CA PRO A 158 3.98 -3.96 7.38
C PRO A 158 3.44 -3.20 8.62
N SER A 159 4.00 -3.52 9.79
CA SER A 159 3.54 -2.95 11.07
C SER A 159 3.64 -1.43 11.13
N ILE A 160 4.58 -0.84 10.37
CA ILE A 160 4.74 0.61 10.28
C ILE A 160 3.52 1.26 9.61
N VAL A 161 3.01 0.68 8.53
CA VAL A 161 1.82 1.19 7.81
C VAL A 161 0.59 1.13 8.72
N VAL A 162 0.39 0.00 9.40
CA VAL A 162 -0.71 -0.17 10.36
C VAL A 162 -0.61 0.85 11.49
N SER A 163 0.57 0.98 12.10
CA SER A 163 0.82 1.92 13.20
C SER A 163 0.57 3.37 12.78
N THR A 164 1.02 3.78 11.59
CA THR A 164 0.82 5.14 11.09
C THR A 164 -0.65 5.48 10.90
N VAL A 165 -1.46 4.53 10.39
CA VAL A 165 -2.92 4.74 10.27
C VAL A 165 -3.55 4.86 11.66
N VAL A 166 -3.24 3.95 12.59
CA VAL A 166 -3.75 3.99 13.98
C VAL A 166 -3.39 5.30 14.68
N GLN A 167 -2.15 5.76 14.54
CA GLN A 167 -1.69 7.06 15.05
C GLN A 167 -2.45 8.22 14.43
N GLY A 168 -2.69 8.20 13.13
CA GLY A 168 -3.47 9.20 12.44
C GLY A 168 -4.92 9.30 12.94
N ILE A 169 -5.54 8.16 13.28
CA ILE A 169 -6.87 8.13 13.93
C ILE A 169 -6.76 8.70 15.35
N ALA A 170 -5.77 8.25 16.13
CA ALA A 170 -5.60 8.65 17.53
C ALA A 170 -5.41 10.17 17.68
N ILE A 171 -4.58 10.80 16.84
CA ILE A 171 -4.37 12.25 16.83
C ILE A 171 -5.66 13.01 16.53
N ARG A 172 -6.56 12.42 15.73
CA ARG A 172 -7.84 13.03 15.33
C ARG A 172 -9.03 12.58 16.19
N MET A 173 -8.79 11.80 17.24
CA MET A 173 -9.86 11.23 18.07
C MET A 173 -10.84 12.30 18.55
N GLN A 174 -10.36 13.47 18.97
CA GLN A 174 -11.25 14.55 19.39
C GLN A 174 -12.20 14.99 18.27
N SER A 175 -11.71 15.15 17.03
CA SER A 175 -12.57 15.51 15.90
C SER A 175 -13.55 14.39 15.56
N ILE A 176 -13.09 13.14 15.58
CA ILE A 176 -13.91 11.95 15.29
C ILE A 176 -15.04 11.82 16.29
N LEU A 177 -14.81 12.07 17.58
CA LEU A 177 -15.85 12.02 18.61
C LEU A 177 -16.97 13.07 18.45
N HIS A 178 -16.74 14.12 17.65
CA HIS A 178 -17.75 15.13 17.33
C HIS A 178 -18.41 14.87 15.96
N ASP A 179 -17.97 13.86 15.22
CA ASP A 179 -18.54 13.41 13.96
C ASP A 179 -19.27 12.07 14.19
N ASP A 180 -20.60 12.12 14.24
CA ASP A 180 -21.44 10.94 14.52
C ASP A 180 -21.17 9.80 13.52
N TYR A 181 -20.85 10.13 12.26
CA TYR A 181 -20.60 9.12 11.22
C TYR A 181 -19.27 8.41 11.43
N ASP A 182 -18.17 9.16 11.55
CA ASP A 182 -16.84 8.57 11.75
C ASP A 182 -16.76 7.81 13.08
N TYR A 183 -17.42 8.30 14.13
CA TYR A 183 -17.49 7.61 15.41
C TYR A 183 -18.27 6.29 15.33
N GLU A 184 -19.43 6.27 14.65
CA GLU A 184 -20.21 5.05 14.46
C GLU A 184 -19.42 4.01 13.66
N VAL A 185 -18.78 4.43 12.56
CA VAL A 185 -17.94 3.56 11.73
C VAL A 185 -16.77 3.00 12.53
N LEU A 186 -16.05 3.83 13.29
CA LEU A 186 -14.93 3.38 14.13
C LEU A 186 -15.39 2.40 15.23
N SER A 187 -16.53 2.68 15.86
CA SER A 187 -17.09 1.87 16.94
C SER A 187 -17.55 0.48 16.48
N ALA A 188 -17.86 0.33 15.19
CA ALA A 188 -18.18 -0.96 14.59
C ALA A 188 -16.99 -1.93 14.47
N CYS A 189 -15.75 -1.47 14.71
CA CYS A 189 -14.55 -2.31 14.72
C CYS A 189 -13.85 -2.28 16.08
N PRO A 190 -14.21 -3.20 17.02
CA PRO A 190 -13.69 -3.19 18.38
C PRO A 190 -12.17 -3.35 18.48
N ASP A 191 -11.57 -4.11 17.57
CA ASP A 191 -10.13 -4.33 17.55
C ASP A 191 -9.35 -3.07 17.13
N LEU A 192 -9.83 -2.36 16.11
CA LEU A 192 -9.26 -1.07 15.71
C LEU A 192 -9.42 -0.05 16.84
N LEU A 193 -10.64 0.07 17.38
CA LEU A 193 -10.94 0.99 18.47
C LEU A 193 -10.03 0.73 19.69
N ARG A 194 -9.78 -0.53 20.04
CA ARG A 194 -8.86 -0.92 21.12
C ARG A 194 -7.44 -0.40 20.88
N ASP A 195 -6.91 -0.59 19.68
CA ASP A 195 -5.54 -0.16 19.36
C ASP A 195 -5.43 1.36 19.28
N VAL A 196 -6.45 2.04 18.75
CA VAL A 196 -6.54 3.50 18.78
C VAL A 196 -6.57 4.03 20.21
N PHE A 197 -7.36 3.44 21.11
CA PHE A 197 -7.37 3.87 22.52
C PHE A 197 -6.03 3.65 23.22
N ARG A 198 -5.33 2.55 22.92
CA ARG A 198 -3.97 2.33 23.42
C ARG A 198 -3.05 3.45 22.95
N GLU A 199 -3.13 3.82 21.68
CA GLU A 199 -2.30 4.88 21.11
C GLU A 199 -2.61 6.27 21.71
N VAL A 200 -3.89 6.59 21.93
CA VAL A 200 -4.32 7.82 22.63
C VAL A 200 -3.77 7.87 24.07
N ALA A 201 -3.83 6.74 24.78
CA ALA A 201 -3.31 6.64 26.15
C ALA A 201 -1.78 6.83 26.20
N ILE A 202 -1.05 6.23 25.26
CA ILE A 202 0.39 6.40 25.11
C ILE A 202 0.72 7.89 24.90
N HIS A 203 0.11 8.53 23.89
CA HIS A 203 0.32 9.94 23.59
C HIS A 203 0.04 10.86 24.80
N SER A 204 -1.09 10.64 25.48
CA SER A 204 -1.49 11.43 26.65
C SER A 204 -0.49 11.26 27.82
N SER A 205 0.06 10.06 28.00
CA SER A 205 1.05 9.79 29.04
C SER A 205 2.42 10.42 28.76
N THR A 206 2.82 10.49 27.49
CA THR A 206 4.07 11.13 27.05
C THR A 206 4.00 12.64 27.24
N VAL A 207 2.91 13.29 26.81
CA VAL A 207 2.70 14.74 27.03
C VAL A 207 2.77 15.10 28.51
N ARG A 208 2.16 14.28 29.39
CA ARG A 208 2.25 14.52 30.84
C ARG A 208 3.68 14.42 31.36
N LYS A 209 4.50 13.50 30.85
CA LYS A 209 5.91 13.39 31.27
C LYS A 209 6.74 14.59 30.80
N ASP A 210 6.49 15.10 29.59
CA ASP A 210 7.20 16.25 29.05
C ASP A 210 6.80 17.56 29.75
N MET A 211 5.54 17.68 30.19
CA MET A 211 5.08 18.84 30.97
C MET A 211 5.55 18.84 32.44
N VAL A 212 5.89 17.68 33.02
CA VAL A 212 6.39 17.60 34.41
C VAL A 212 7.81 18.15 34.56
N TRP A 213 8.55 18.36 33.46
CA TRP A 213 9.86 19.03 33.48
C TRP A 213 9.80 20.55 33.31
N MET A 214 8.61 21.14 33.18
CA MET A 214 8.41 22.59 33.28
C MET A 214 7.94 22.95 34.68
N GLU A 215 8.77 22.70 35.70
CA GLU A 215 8.56 23.36 37.00
C GLU A 215 8.84 24.86 36.86
N PRO A 216 7.98 25.74 37.42
CA PRO A 216 8.23 27.17 37.40
C PRO A 216 9.30 27.53 38.42
N ASP A 217 10.50 27.87 37.93
CA ASP A 217 11.59 28.50 38.70
C ASP A 217 11.24 29.91 39.26
N TYR A 218 9.95 30.22 39.49
CA TYR A 218 9.47 31.53 39.94
C TYR A 218 8.94 31.54 41.38
N LEU A 219 9.48 30.71 42.27
CA LEU A 219 9.19 30.80 43.72
C LEU A 219 10.45 30.68 44.59
N ILE A 220 11.41 31.59 44.39
CA ILE A 220 12.39 32.01 45.42
C ILE A 220 12.68 33.51 45.14
N GLY A 221 12.46 34.50 46.00
CA GLY A 221 11.92 34.58 47.35
C GLY A 221 11.59 36.05 47.66
N TYR A 222 10.69 36.26 48.62
CA TYR A 222 10.52 37.51 49.35
C TYR A 222 11.47 37.55 50.56
#